data_AF-S8E6L6-F1
#
_entry.id   AF-S8E6L6-F1
#
_cell.length_a   1.000
_cell.length_b   1.000
_cell.length_c   1.000
_cell.angle_alpha   90.00
_cell.angle_beta   90.00
_cell.angle_gamma   90.00
#
_symmetry.space_group_name_H-M   'P 1'
#
loop_
_entity.id
_entity.type
_entity.pdbx_description
1 polymer ?
#
loop_
_entity_poly.entity_id
_entity_poly.type
_entity_poly.pdbx_seq_one_letter_code
_entity_poly.pdbx_strand_id
1 'polypeptide(L)'
;CFWGAPLPGDVTVDVIRKHLNSCHPDIFTPTLSGDSLKLLCPWVMDSEGKPCGKELDSSSLVKHIAVVHLELMAENCPYCKAKLSRPDAMLRHLRRDC
;
A
#
# COMPACT_ATOMS: atom_id res chain seq x y z
N CYS A 1 -6.60 -4.16 -8.96
CA CYS A 1 -5.79 -3.01 -8.51
C CYS A 1 -6.65 -1.77 -8.71
N PHE A 2 -6.25 -0.64 -8.14
CA PHE A 2 -7.01 0.62 -8.23
C PHE A 2 -7.31 1.05 -9.69
N TRP A 3 -6.41 0.76 -10.63
CA TRP A 3 -6.57 1.05 -12.06
C TRP A 3 -7.41 0.02 -12.84
N GLY A 4 -8.20 -0.81 -12.15
CA GLY A 4 -9.11 -1.77 -12.79
C GLY A 4 -8.46 -3.05 -13.33
N ALA A 5 -7.13 -3.21 -13.26
CA ALA A 5 -6.47 -4.46 -13.63
C ALA A 5 -6.56 -5.50 -12.50
N PRO A 6 -6.83 -6.78 -12.76
CA PRO A 6 -6.90 -7.80 -11.71
C PRO A 6 -5.55 -7.92 -10.99
N LEU A 7 -5.58 -7.94 -9.65
CA LEU A 7 -4.38 -8.31 -8.89
C LEU A 7 -4.24 -9.84 -8.91
N PRO A 8 -3.03 -10.38 -9.10
CA PRO A 8 -2.78 -11.82 -8.97
C PRO A 8 -3.13 -12.32 -7.55
N GLY A 9 -3.61 -13.55 -7.43
CA GLY A 9 -4.16 -14.09 -6.16
C GLY A 9 -3.19 -14.01 -4.97
N ASP A 10 -1.94 -14.43 -5.15
CA ASP A 10 -0.88 -14.29 -4.15
C ASP A 10 -0.25 -12.91 -4.22
N VAL A 11 -0.94 -11.92 -3.66
CA VAL A 11 -0.46 -10.54 -3.65
C VAL A 11 0.68 -10.42 -2.63
N THR A 12 1.92 -10.59 -3.08
CA THR A 12 3.13 -10.29 -2.29
C THR A 12 3.76 -8.97 -2.74
N VAL A 13 4.63 -8.39 -1.91
CA VAL A 13 5.34 -7.13 -2.24
C VAL A 13 6.13 -7.25 -3.57
N ASP A 14 6.74 -8.41 -3.84
CA ASP A 14 7.49 -8.65 -5.08
C ASP A 14 6.58 -8.70 -6.30
N VAL A 15 5.44 -9.39 -6.17
CA VAL A 15 4.42 -9.48 -7.22
C VAL A 15 3.79 -8.11 -7.50
N ILE A 16 3.51 -7.32 -6.46
CA ILE A 16 3.03 -5.94 -6.64
C ILE A 16 4.09 -5.13 -7.38
N ARG A 17 5.36 -5.18 -6.98
CA ARG A 17 6.43 -4.45 -7.68
C ARG A 17 6.45 -4.82 -9.17
N LYS A 18 6.42 -6.11 -9.50
CA LYS A 18 6.39 -6.58 -10.89
C LYS A 18 5.16 -6.07 -11.64
N HIS A 19 3.97 -6.21 -11.05
CA HIS A 19 2.73 -5.71 -11.63
C HIS A 19 2.77 -4.20 -11.89
N LEU A 20 3.18 -3.42 -10.90
CA LEU A 20 3.30 -1.97 -11.03
C LEU A 20 4.31 -1.59 -12.12
N ASN A 21 5.45 -2.25 -12.19
CA ASN A 21 6.46 -1.95 -13.19
C ASN A 21 6.01 -2.33 -14.62
N SER A 22 5.22 -3.40 -14.77
CA SER A 22 4.74 -3.86 -16.08
C SER A 22 3.46 -3.15 -16.56
N CYS A 23 2.52 -2.89 -15.67
CA CYS A 23 1.21 -2.30 -16.02
C CYS A 23 1.19 -0.77 -15.83
N HIS A 24 2.01 -0.25 -14.94
CA HIS A 24 1.98 1.16 -14.53
C HIS A 24 3.40 1.74 -14.36
N PRO A 25 4.29 1.64 -15.38
CA PRO A 25 5.68 2.11 -15.26
C PRO A 25 5.77 3.60 -14.92
N ASP A 26 4.79 4.38 -15.33
CA ASP A 26 4.74 5.84 -15.12
C ASP A 26 4.67 6.21 -13.63
N ILE A 27 4.19 5.34 -12.74
CA ILE A 27 4.12 5.65 -11.31
C ILE A 27 5.50 5.72 -10.65
N PHE A 28 6.53 5.20 -11.32
CA PHE A 28 7.91 5.28 -10.88
C PHE A 28 8.64 6.50 -11.47
N THR A 29 7.93 7.45 -12.08
CA THR A 29 8.52 8.72 -12.51
C THR A 29 8.71 9.66 -11.30
N PRO A 30 9.95 9.89 -10.84
CA PRO A 30 10.19 10.74 -9.68
C PRO A 30 9.87 12.19 -10.01
N THR A 31 9.18 12.86 -9.09
CA THR A 31 9.00 14.31 -9.15
C THR A 31 10.19 14.99 -8.49
N LEU A 32 10.68 16.06 -9.12
CA LEU A 32 11.76 16.87 -8.55
C LEU A 32 11.20 17.67 -7.36
N SER A 33 11.37 17.13 -6.15
CA SER A 33 10.98 17.80 -4.90
C SER A 33 12.23 18.25 -4.15
N GLY A 34 12.81 19.37 -4.58
CA GLY A 34 14.07 19.90 -4.05
C GLY A 34 15.29 19.13 -4.55
N ASP A 35 16.21 18.78 -3.64
CA ASP A 35 17.50 18.11 -3.93
C ASP A 35 17.38 16.57 -4.07
N SER A 36 16.24 15.98 -3.69
CA SER A 36 16.02 14.53 -3.71
C SER A 36 14.87 14.12 -4.63
N LEU A 37 15.10 13.06 -5.41
CA LEU A 37 14.07 12.43 -6.22
C LEU A 37 13.10 11.66 -5.31
N LYS A 38 11.85 12.11 -5.26
CA LYS A 38 10.78 11.44 -4.50
C LYS A 38 9.63 11.07 -5.42
N LEU A 39 8.90 10.04 -5.02
CA LEU A 39 7.71 9.57 -5.71
C LEU A 39 6.49 9.88 -4.86
N LEU A 40 5.46 10.43 -5.50
CA LEU A 40 4.16 10.63 -4.87
C LEU A 40 3.30 9.40 -5.10
N CYS A 41 2.70 8.85 -4.05
CA CYS A 41 1.76 7.75 -4.19
C CYS A 41 0.54 8.18 -5.04
N PRO A 42 0.33 7.61 -6.24
CA PRO A 42 -0.77 8.01 -7.13
C PRO A 42 -2.09 7.31 -6.79
N TRP A 43 -2.13 6.52 -5.72
CA TRP A 43 -3.30 5.73 -5.35
C TRP A 43 -4.44 6.63 -4.85
N VAL A 44 -5.60 6.59 -5.47
CA VAL A 44 -6.76 7.37 -5.01
C VAL A 44 -7.57 6.55 -4.01
N MET A 45 -7.80 7.10 -2.82
CA MET A 45 -8.51 6.42 -1.75
C MET A 45 -10.01 6.73 -1.72
N ASP A 46 -10.42 7.87 -2.26
CA ASP A 46 -11.77 8.42 -2.07
C ASP A 46 -12.54 8.55 -3.39
N SER A 47 -13.86 8.53 -3.27
CA SER A 47 -14.80 8.78 -4.38
C SER A 47 -14.61 10.15 -5.02
N GLU A 48 -13.96 11.07 -4.30
CA GLU A 48 -13.60 12.42 -4.76
C GLU A 48 -12.42 12.44 -5.74
N GLY A 49 -11.76 11.30 -6.02
CA GLY A 49 -10.68 11.25 -7.01
C GLY A 49 -9.33 11.75 -6.51
N LYS A 50 -9.18 12.01 -5.19
CA LYS A 50 -7.95 12.56 -4.61
C LYS A 50 -6.86 11.48 -4.45
N PRO A 51 -5.67 11.65 -5.05
CA PRO A 51 -4.56 10.73 -4.85
C PRO A 51 -4.00 10.85 -3.43
N CYS A 52 -3.44 9.76 -2.93
CA CYS A 52 -2.82 9.66 -1.61
C CYS A 52 -1.72 10.72 -1.44
N GLY A 53 -0.95 10.98 -2.50
CA GLY A 53 0.01 12.09 -2.55
C GLY A 53 1.21 11.92 -1.60
N LYS A 54 1.40 10.73 -1.04
CA LYS A 54 2.46 10.49 -0.06
C LYS A 54 3.83 10.40 -0.73
N GLU A 55 4.76 11.24 -0.29
CA GLU A 55 6.15 11.27 -0.74
C GLU A 55 6.96 10.10 -0.17
N LEU A 56 7.50 9.25 -1.05
CA LEU A 56 8.22 8.03 -0.73
C LEU A 56 9.37 7.81 -1.73
N ASP A 57 10.37 7.03 -1.35
CA ASP A 57 11.34 6.48 -2.31
C ASP A 57 10.72 5.31 -3.10
N SER A 58 11.35 4.91 -4.20
CA SER A 58 10.88 3.83 -5.08
C SER A 58 10.76 2.47 -4.39
N SER A 59 11.60 2.21 -3.39
CA SER A 59 11.56 0.96 -2.63
C SER A 59 10.42 0.96 -1.61
N SER A 60 10.18 2.10 -0.97
CA SER A 60 9.12 2.29 0.03
C SER A 60 7.74 2.45 -0.58
N LEU A 61 7.61 2.99 -1.81
CA LEU A 61 6.32 3.17 -2.49
C LEU A 61 5.55 1.86 -2.65
N VAL A 62 6.23 0.80 -3.10
CA VAL A 62 5.60 -0.52 -3.27
C VAL A 62 5.10 -1.07 -1.93
N LYS A 63 5.92 -0.96 -0.88
CA LYS A 63 5.55 -1.41 0.47
C LYS A 63 4.38 -0.60 1.03
N HIS A 64 4.38 0.71 0.79
CA HIS A 64 3.29 1.58 1.19
C HIS A 64 1.97 1.16 0.54
N ILE A 65 1.96 0.95 -0.78
CA ILE A 65 0.75 0.49 -1.49
C ILE A 65 0.28 -0.87 -0.95
N ALA A 66 1.20 -1.81 -0.77
CA ALA A 66 0.92 -3.15 -0.24
C ALA A 66 0.23 -3.11 1.15
N VAL A 67 0.73 -2.27 2.06
CA VAL A 67 0.26 -2.24 3.45
C VAL A 67 -0.95 -1.33 3.63
N VAL A 68 -0.93 -0.15 3.03
CA VAL A 68 -1.93 0.90 3.28
C VAL A 68 -3.16 0.73 2.41
N HIS A 69 -2.98 0.40 1.13
CA HIS A 69 -4.09 0.39 0.19
C HIS A 69 -4.60 -1.00 -0.14
N LEU A 70 -3.69 -1.98 -0.19
CA LEU A 70 -4.03 -3.37 -0.43
C LEU A 70 -4.26 -4.14 0.87
N GLU A 71 -3.95 -3.53 2.02
CA GLU A 71 -4.16 -4.12 3.34
C GLU A 71 -3.58 -5.54 3.45
N LEU A 72 -2.47 -5.82 2.77
CA LEU A 72 -1.93 -7.19 2.71
C LEU A 72 -1.38 -7.69 4.04
N MET A 73 -1.03 -6.76 4.91
CA MET A 73 -0.61 -7.06 6.27
C MET A 73 -1.79 -6.99 7.25
N ALA A 74 -3.01 -6.79 6.74
CA ALA A 74 -4.19 -6.77 7.57
C ALA A 74 -4.59 -8.19 7.92
N GLU A 75 -4.77 -8.42 9.21
CA GLU A 75 -5.21 -9.70 9.75
C GLU A 75 -6.46 -9.47 10.59
N ASN A 76 -7.37 -10.45 10.56
CA ASN A 76 -8.52 -10.43 11.45
C ASN A 76 -8.14 -11.04 12.79
N CYS A 77 -8.51 -10.36 13.87
CA CYS A 77 -8.32 -10.90 15.21
C CYS A 77 -9.08 -12.24 15.33
N PRO A 78 -8.46 -13.33 15.80
CA PRO A 78 -9.12 -14.62 15.86
C PRO A 78 -10.33 -14.62 16.81
N TYR A 79 -10.31 -13.77 17.85
CA TYR A 79 -11.32 -13.70 18.91
C TYR A 79 -12.46 -12.74 18.58
N CYS A 80 -12.17 -11.44 18.40
CA CYS A 80 -13.19 -10.41 18.21
C CYS A 80 -13.49 -10.08 16.74
N LYS A 81 -12.77 -10.70 15.79
CA LYS A 81 -12.88 -10.48 14.33
C LYS A 81 -12.58 -9.06 13.84
N ALA A 82 -12.11 -8.16 14.72
CA ALA A 82 -11.62 -6.84 14.32
C ALA A 82 -10.56 -6.98 13.22
N LYS A 83 -10.61 -6.12 12.19
CA LYS A 83 -9.62 -6.07 11.12
C LYS A 83 -8.50 -5.10 11.52
N LEU A 84 -7.29 -5.61 11.66
CA LEU A 84 -6.13 -4.83 12.09
C LEU A 84 -5.15 -4.75 10.93
N SER A 85 -4.82 -3.55 10.47
CA SER A 85 -4.04 -3.35 9.24
C SER A 85 -2.57 -3.80 9.31
N ARG A 86 -2.05 -4.18 10.50
CA ARG A 86 -0.64 -4.56 10.70
C ARG A 86 -0.46 -5.56 11.87
N PRO A 87 0.57 -6.42 11.84
CA PRO A 87 0.89 -7.36 12.92
C PRO A 87 1.22 -6.69 14.26
N ASP A 88 1.97 -5.59 14.26
CA ASP A 88 2.28 -4.85 15.49
C ASP A 88 1.01 -4.31 16.16
N ALA A 89 0.04 -3.87 15.34
CA ALA A 89 -1.25 -3.40 15.81
C ALA A 89 -2.07 -4.57 16.37
N MET A 90 -2.00 -5.74 15.75
CA MET A 90 -2.61 -6.98 16.26
C MET A 90 -2.04 -7.37 17.63
N LEU A 91 -0.71 -7.36 17.80
CA LEU A 91 -0.08 -7.70 19.09
C LEU A 91 -0.50 -6.74 20.21
N ARG A 92 -0.59 -5.44 19.91
CA ARG A 92 -1.08 -4.46 20.87
C ARG A 92 -2.57 -4.67 21.17
N HIS A 93 -3.38 -4.90 20.14
CA HIS A 93 -4.80 -5.18 20.28
C HIS A 93 -5.05 -6.39 21.17
N LEU A 94 -4.38 -7.52 20.91
CA LEU A 94 -4.48 -8.74 21.72
C LEU A 94 -4.08 -8.51 23.19
N ARG A 95 -3.19 -7.55 23.47
CA ARG A 95 -2.76 -7.26 24.83
C ARG A 95 -3.72 -6.34 25.59
N ARG A 96 -4.41 -5.42 24.90
CA ARG A 96 -5.09 -4.29 25.56
C ARG A 96 -6.54 -4.06 25.15
N ASP A 97 -6.91 -4.41 23.93
CA ASP A 97 -8.14 -3.94 23.27
C ASP A 97 -9.01 -5.10 22.74
N CYS A 98 -8.61 -6.35 23.00
CA CYS A 98 -9.34 -7.55 22.57
C CYS A 98 -10.32 -8.03 23.63
#